data_AF-A0AAD7F875-F1
#
_entry.id   AF-A0AAD7F875-F1
#
_cell.length_a   1.000
_cell.length_b   1.000
_cell.length_c   1.000
_cell.angle_alpha   90.00
_cell.angle_beta   90.00
_cell.angle_gamma   90.00
#
_symmetry.space_group_name_H-M   'P 1'
#
loop_
_entity.id
_entity.type
_entity.pdbx_description
1 polymer ?
#
loop_
_entity_poly.entity_id
_entity_poly.type
_entity_poly.pdbx_seq_one_letter_code
_entity_poly.pdbx_strand_id
1 'polypeptide(L)'
;YDGTPDFDKFEQWTYEVDTWIEFNSIPTSWAVRLISAFVSGPASEYFVDFVAMDHGSFKMKQIHAGLFEYCFPIEIRRDMRRALLSASQQADEKVRNFIRRITRLSRRLGDVSDRQMVQIVWDGALPYLRLKWADAGFDFETSSLSAL
;
A
#
# COMPACT_ATOMS: atom_id res chain seq x y z
N TYR A 1 8.54 11.47 -8.08
CA TYR A 1 9.14 10.50 -7.17
C TYR A 1 10.64 10.45 -7.39
N ASP A 2 11.43 10.54 -6.32
CA ASP A 2 12.88 10.65 -6.38
C ASP A 2 13.62 9.31 -6.26
N GLY A 3 12.90 8.20 -6.09
CA GLY A 3 13.50 6.88 -5.87
C GLY A 3 13.78 6.53 -4.41
N THR A 4 13.40 7.38 -3.44
CA THR A 4 13.51 7.06 -2.01
C THR A 4 12.62 5.85 -1.68
N PRO A 5 13.13 4.79 -1.01
CA PRO A 5 12.36 3.58 -0.66
C PRO A 5 11.36 3.82 0.49
N ASP A 6 10.43 4.76 0.28
CA ASP A 6 9.37 5.16 1.18
C ASP A 6 8.03 4.84 0.51
N PHE A 7 7.29 3.92 1.12
CA PHE A 7 6.05 3.41 0.54
C PHE A 7 4.94 4.46 0.52
N ASP A 8 4.86 5.32 1.54
CA ASP A 8 3.84 6.37 1.61
C ASP A 8 4.09 7.40 0.50
N LYS A 9 5.35 7.81 0.28
CA LYS A 9 5.72 8.69 -0.84
C LYS A 9 5.45 8.05 -2.20
N PHE A 10 5.74 6.77 -2.34
CA PHE A 10 5.53 6.05 -3.59
C PHE A 10 4.04 5.88 -3.90
N GLU A 11 3.22 5.42 -2.95
CA GLU A 11 1.76 5.33 -3.10
C GLU A 11 1.15 6.68 -3.47
N GLN A 12 1.53 7.74 -2.74
CA GLN A 12 1.06 9.09 -3.02
C GLN A 12 1.40 9.51 -4.46
N TRP A 13 2.65 9.31 -4.88
CA TRP A 13 3.06 9.66 -6.24
C TRP A 13 2.31 8.85 -7.31
N THR A 14 2.11 7.54 -7.12
CA THR A 14 1.33 6.73 -8.07
C THR A 14 -0.11 7.25 -8.22
N TYR A 15 -0.75 7.60 -7.09
CA TYR A 15 -2.09 8.17 -7.10
C TYR A 15 -2.13 9.53 -7.82
N GLU A 16 -1.19 10.42 -7.52
CA GLU A 16 -1.13 11.76 -8.13
C GLU A 16 -0.92 11.69 -9.64
N VAL A 17 -0.01 10.83 -10.11
CA VAL A 17 0.28 10.66 -11.54
C VAL A 17 -0.90 10.02 -12.27
N ASP A 18 -1.48 8.95 -11.74
CA ASP A 18 -2.65 8.31 -12.35
C ASP A 18 -3.82 9.28 -12.44
N THR A 19 -4.09 10.03 -11.36
CA THR A 19 -5.13 11.06 -11.32
C THR A 19 -4.87 12.16 -12.36
N TRP A 20 -3.62 12.60 -12.49
CA TRP A 20 -3.25 13.63 -13.46
C TRP A 20 -3.42 13.14 -14.91
N ILE A 21 -3.05 11.90 -15.21
CA ILE A 21 -3.26 11.26 -16.52
C ILE A 21 -4.76 11.17 -16.85
N GLU A 22 -5.56 10.67 -15.90
CA GLU A 22 -7.00 10.52 -16.05
C GLU A 22 -7.71 11.86 -16.25
N PHE A 23 -7.41 12.84 -15.39
CA PHE A 23 -8.01 14.18 -15.45
C PHE A 23 -7.76 14.87 -16.78
N ASN A 24 -6.57 14.70 -17.35
CA ASN A 24 -6.19 15.29 -18.63
C ASN A 24 -6.53 14.39 -19.84
N SER A 25 -7.15 13.22 -19.62
CA SER A 25 -7.46 12.23 -20.66
C SER A 25 -6.27 11.89 -21.56
N ILE A 26 -5.08 11.79 -20.96
CA ILE A 26 -3.83 11.59 -21.70
C ILE A 26 -3.78 10.14 -22.21
N PRO A 27 -3.58 9.91 -23.51
CA PRO A 27 -3.39 8.56 -24.04
C PRO A 27 -2.18 7.88 -23.38
N THR A 28 -2.28 6.58 -23.08
CA THR A 28 -1.24 5.83 -22.38
C THR A 28 0.15 5.99 -23.01
N SER A 29 0.23 5.99 -24.35
CA SER A 29 1.50 6.17 -25.08
C SER A 29 2.17 7.52 -24.81
N TRP A 30 1.40 8.58 -24.57
CA TRP A 30 1.90 9.89 -24.17
C TRP A 30 2.16 9.97 -22.68
N ALA A 31 1.32 9.34 -21.86
CA ALA A 31 1.48 9.30 -20.40
C ALA A 31 2.85 8.73 -20.01
N VAL A 32 3.27 7.63 -20.65
CA VAL A 32 4.61 7.04 -20.43
C VAL A 32 5.70 8.06 -20.67
N ARG A 33 5.64 8.83 -21.77
CA ARG A 33 6.66 9.85 -22.09
C ARG A 33 6.69 10.99 -21.09
N LEU A 34 5.52 11.41 -20.61
CA LEU A 34 5.38 12.56 -19.72
C LEU A 34 5.84 12.24 -18.30
N ILE A 35 5.82 10.97 -17.90
CA ILE A 35 6.25 10.51 -16.57
C ILE A 35 7.71 10.83 -16.27
N SER A 36 8.58 10.93 -17.29
CA SER A 36 9.96 11.32 -17.08
C SER A 36 10.09 12.67 -16.35
N ALA A 37 9.12 13.58 -16.54
CA ALA A 37 9.10 14.87 -15.85
C ALA A 37 8.63 14.78 -14.38
N PHE A 38 8.02 13.66 -13.98
CA PHE A 38 7.50 13.42 -12.63
C PHE A 38 8.42 12.51 -11.80
N VAL A 39 9.55 12.08 -12.34
CA VAL A 39 10.57 11.28 -11.64
C VAL A 39 11.90 12.01 -11.58
N SER A 40 12.69 11.74 -10.55
CA SER A 40 14.03 12.30 -10.34
C SER A 40 14.92 11.27 -9.61
N GLY A 41 16.21 11.55 -9.51
CA GLY A 41 17.16 10.67 -8.80
C GLY A 41 17.19 9.24 -9.36
N PRO A 42 17.37 8.21 -8.51
CA PRO A 42 17.33 6.81 -8.92
C PRO A 42 16.09 6.41 -9.74
N ALA A 43 14.92 7.01 -9.49
CA ALA A 43 13.72 6.73 -10.28
C ALA A 43 13.85 7.23 -11.73
N SER A 44 14.56 8.33 -11.94
CA SER A 44 14.86 8.84 -13.29
C SER A 44 15.88 7.97 -14.02
N GLU A 45 16.87 7.41 -13.31
CA GLU A 45 17.84 6.47 -13.89
C GLU A 45 17.12 5.24 -14.45
N TYR A 46 16.26 4.61 -13.63
CA TYR A 46 15.41 3.51 -14.10
C TYR A 46 14.59 3.87 -15.35
N PHE A 47 13.99 5.07 -15.35
CA PHE A 47 13.17 5.48 -16.48
C PHE A 47 13.99 5.61 -17.78
N VAL A 48 15.18 6.21 -17.71
CA VAL A 48 16.07 6.36 -18.87
C VAL A 48 16.60 5.01 -19.35
N ASP A 49 17.04 4.16 -18.43
CA ASP A 49 17.71 2.90 -18.75
C ASP A 49 16.74 1.83 -19.29
N PHE A 50 15.51 1.79 -18.78
CA PHE A 50 14.57 0.70 -19.07
C PHE A 50 13.32 1.12 -19.84
N VAL A 51 12.85 2.36 -19.69
CA VAL A 51 11.55 2.80 -20.24
C VAL A 51 11.73 3.67 -21.49
N ALA A 52 12.74 4.54 -21.52
CA ALA A 52 12.91 5.51 -22.59
C ALA A 52 13.21 4.89 -23.97
N MET A 53 13.77 3.67 -24.01
CA MET A 53 14.08 2.98 -25.27
C MET A 53 12.88 2.29 -25.92
N ASP A 54 11.83 1.96 -25.15
CA ASP A 54 10.66 1.23 -25.66
C ASP A 54 9.33 1.74 -25.05
N HIS A 55 9.16 3.06 -24.95
CA HIS A 55 7.98 3.69 -24.32
C HIS A 55 6.62 3.29 -24.94
N GLY A 56 6.61 2.69 -26.14
CA GLY A 56 5.39 2.26 -26.83
C GLY A 56 4.78 0.96 -26.31
N SER A 57 5.57 0.10 -25.65
CA SER A 57 5.13 -1.21 -25.15
C SER A 57 4.70 -1.18 -23.68
N PHE A 58 5.11 -0.16 -22.92
CA PHE A 58 4.84 -0.06 -21.49
C PHE A 58 3.44 0.46 -21.19
N LYS A 59 2.81 -0.18 -20.21
CA LYS A 59 1.63 0.33 -19.51
C LYS A 59 2.06 0.97 -18.19
N MET A 60 1.27 1.93 -17.72
CA MET A 60 1.45 2.59 -16.41
C MET A 60 1.74 1.62 -15.27
N LYS A 61 0.95 0.55 -15.18
CA LYS A 61 1.11 -0.49 -14.15
C LYS A 61 2.49 -1.16 -14.17
N GLN A 62 3.09 -1.32 -15.35
CA GLN A 62 4.43 -1.91 -15.50
C GLN A 62 5.52 -0.92 -15.08
N ILE A 63 5.32 0.37 -15.33
CA ILE A 63 6.22 1.43 -14.85
C ILE A 63 6.20 1.48 -13.33
N HIS A 64 5.02 1.47 -12.70
CA HIS A 64 4.90 1.43 -11.24
C HIS A 64 5.59 0.19 -10.66
N ALA A 65 5.34 -0.98 -11.23
CA ALA A 65 5.95 -2.22 -10.76
C ALA A 65 7.48 -2.19 -10.88
N GLY A 66 8.03 -1.73 -12.01
CA GLY A 66 9.48 -1.69 -12.21
C GLY A 66 10.17 -0.59 -11.40
N LEU A 67 9.55 0.58 -11.21
CA LEU A 67 10.05 1.59 -10.26
C LEU A 67 10.09 1.05 -8.84
N PHE A 68 9.05 0.30 -8.44
CA PHE A 68 9.02 -0.33 -7.14
C PHE A 68 10.18 -1.35 -7.00
N GLU A 69 10.36 -2.21 -8.00
CA GLU A 69 11.41 -3.23 -7.99
C GLU A 69 12.83 -2.64 -8.04
N TYR A 70 13.03 -1.53 -8.76
CA TYR A 70 14.33 -0.86 -8.86
C TYR A 70 14.68 -0.07 -7.61
N CYS A 71 13.73 0.70 -7.06
CA CYS A 71 14.01 1.62 -5.96
C CYS A 71 13.89 0.99 -4.57
N PHE A 72 13.11 -0.09 -4.41
CA PHE A 72 12.89 -0.71 -3.11
C PHE A 72 13.80 -1.94 -2.90
N PRO A 73 14.42 -2.08 -1.71
CA PRO A 73 15.17 -3.28 -1.36
C PRO A 73 14.31 -4.54 -1.43
N ILE A 74 14.91 -5.69 -1.75
CA ILE A 74 14.20 -6.98 -1.81
C ILE A 74 13.60 -7.38 -0.45
N GLU A 75 14.18 -6.89 0.64
CA GLU A 75 13.75 -7.11 2.01
C GLU A 75 12.47 -6.34 2.39
N ILE A 76 12.02 -5.38 1.56
CA ILE A 76 10.92 -4.48 1.92
C ILE A 76 9.64 -5.24 2.31
N ARG A 77 9.34 -6.36 1.65
CA ARG A 77 8.18 -7.22 2.01
C ARG A 77 8.33 -7.84 3.39
N ARG A 78 9.56 -8.23 3.77
CA ARG A 78 9.85 -8.77 5.11
C ARG A 78 9.72 -7.67 6.16
N ASP A 79 10.17 -6.46 5.85
CA ASP A 79 10.07 -5.32 6.77
C ASP A 79 8.63 -4.87 6.96
N MET A 80 7.82 -4.83 5.89
CA MET A 80 6.38 -4.59 5.97
C MET A 80 5.67 -5.64 6.81
N ARG A 81 6.04 -6.92 6.67
CA ARG A 81 5.49 -8.00 7.51
C ARG A 81 5.87 -7.82 8.97
N ARG A 82 7.12 -7.47 9.27
CA ARG A 82 7.54 -7.14 10.63
C ARG A 82 6.78 -5.94 11.18
N ALA A 83 6.55 -4.91 10.37
CA ALA A 83 5.76 -3.75 10.75
C ALA A 83 4.30 -4.11 11.05
N LEU A 84 3.67 -5.00 10.27
CA LEU A 84 2.33 -5.50 10.54
C LEU A 84 2.27 -6.28 11.86
N LEU A 85 3.25 -7.14 12.12
CA LEU A 85 3.31 -7.94 13.35
C LEU A 85 3.59 -7.07 14.58
N SER A 86 4.46 -6.07 14.50
CA SER A 86 4.67 -5.13 15.61
C SER A 86 3.46 -4.21 15.82
N ALA A 87 2.73 -3.92 14.75
CA ALA A 87 1.50 -3.18 14.75
C ALA A 87 0.29 -3.96 15.29
N SER A 88 0.37 -5.30 15.41
CA SER A 88 -0.79 -6.16 15.65
C SER A 88 -1.36 -6.09 17.06
N GLN A 89 -0.91 -5.15 17.88
CA GLN A 89 -1.46 -4.87 19.20
C GLN A 89 -1.98 -3.43 19.22
N GLN A 90 -3.18 -3.25 19.76
CA GLN A 90 -3.77 -1.95 20.00
C GLN A 90 -3.03 -1.28 21.16
N ALA A 91 -2.52 -0.06 20.93
CA ALA A 91 -1.92 0.79 21.96
C ALA A 91 -3.01 1.64 22.66
N ASP A 92 -2.63 2.77 23.26
CA ASP A 92 -3.57 3.77 23.78
C ASP A 92 -4.20 4.62 22.64
N GLU A 93 -4.78 3.93 21.65
CA GLU A 93 -5.46 4.56 20.53
C GLU A 93 -6.90 4.07 20.41
N LYS A 94 -7.74 4.86 19.74
CA LYS A 94 -9.11 4.45 19.42
C LYS A 94 -9.09 3.23 18.50
N VAL A 95 -10.01 2.30 18.72
CA VAL A 95 -10.21 1.08 17.91
C VAL A 95 -10.25 1.38 16.41
N ARG A 96 -10.97 2.44 16.02
CA ARG A 96 -11.06 2.87 14.62
C ARG A 96 -9.67 3.22 14.02
N ASN A 97 -8.79 3.84 14.79
CA ASN A 97 -7.44 4.18 14.32
C ASN A 97 -6.59 2.91 14.21
N PHE A 98 -6.72 2.00 15.17
CA PHE A 98 -6.08 0.69 15.14
C PHE A 98 -6.50 -0.12 13.89
N ILE A 99 -7.80 -0.24 13.63
CA ILE A 99 -8.34 -0.91 12.44
C ILE A 99 -7.76 -0.27 11.16
N ARG A 100 -7.84 1.07 11.03
CA ARG A 100 -7.29 1.78 9.86
C ARG A 100 -5.80 1.51 9.65
N ARG A 101 -5.02 1.45 10.73
CA ARG A 101 -3.58 1.19 10.70
C ARG A 101 -3.29 -0.24 10.21
N ILE A 102 -3.99 -1.24 10.74
CA ILE A 102 -3.86 -2.64 10.30
C ILE A 102 -4.31 -2.82 8.86
N THR A 103 -5.44 -2.22 8.46
CA THR A 103 -5.94 -2.28 7.08
C THR A 103 -4.94 -1.70 6.09
N ARG A 104 -4.34 -0.53 6.43
CA ARG A 104 -3.32 0.08 5.58
C ARG A 104 -2.12 -0.85 5.40
N LEU A 105 -1.55 -1.38 6.49
CA LEU A 105 -0.39 -2.27 6.43
C LEU A 105 -0.68 -3.59 5.68
N SER A 106 -1.87 -4.15 5.88
CA SER A 106 -2.31 -5.40 5.24
C SER A 106 -2.47 -5.23 3.72
N ARG A 107 -3.05 -4.11 3.27
CA ARG A 107 -3.20 -3.79 1.85
C ARG A 107 -1.85 -3.69 1.12
N ARG A 108 -0.80 -3.19 1.79
CA ARG A 108 0.55 -3.08 1.20
C ARG A 108 1.20 -4.42 0.93
N LEU A 109 0.94 -5.41 1.80
CA LEU A 109 1.46 -6.76 1.64
C LEU A 109 0.72 -7.55 0.55
N GLY A 110 -0.58 -7.28 0.37
CA GLY A 110 -1.40 -7.90 -0.68
C GLY A 110 -1.71 -9.39 -0.49
N ASP A 111 -1.08 -10.04 0.50
CA ASP A 111 -1.26 -11.47 0.82
C ASP A 111 -1.98 -11.71 2.16
N VAL A 112 -2.51 -10.65 2.79
CA VAL A 112 -3.33 -10.73 3.99
C VAL A 112 -4.81 -10.71 3.58
N SER A 113 -5.50 -11.84 3.76
CA SER A 113 -6.93 -11.93 3.51
C SER A 113 -7.75 -11.10 4.50
N ASP A 114 -8.97 -10.71 4.12
CA ASP A 114 -9.90 -9.99 4.99
C ASP A 114 -10.15 -10.73 6.31
N ARG A 115 -10.23 -12.07 6.26
CA ARG A 115 -10.40 -12.90 7.47
C ARG A 115 -9.19 -12.87 8.39
N GLN A 116 -7.99 -13.00 7.85
CA GLN A 116 -6.76 -12.81 8.65
C GLN A 116 -6.72 -11.39 9.24
N MET A 117 -7.20 -10.40 8.52
CA MET A 117 -7.27 -9.02 8.98
C MET A 117 -8.24 -8.86 10.18
N VAL A 118 -9.43 -9.48 10.12
CA VAL A 118 -10.37 -9.54 11.26
C VAL A 118 -9.72 -10.22 12.45
N GLN A 119 -9.05 -11.35 12.25
CA GLN A 119 -8.37 -12.08 13.31
C GLN A 119 -7.26 -11.24 13.96
N ILE A 120 -6.41 -10.58 13.17
CA ILE A 120 -5.35 -9.67 13.66
C ILE A 120 -5.95 -8.54 14.51
N VAL A 121 -7.06 -7.95 14.05
CA VAL A 121 -7.75 -6.88 14.80
C VAL A 121 -8.37 -7.42 16.08
N TRP A 122 -9.03 -8.57 16.02
CA TRP A 122 -9.63 -9.19 17.18
C TRP A 122 -8.58 -9.50 18.24
N ASP A 123 -7.56 -10.27 17.88
CA ASP A 123 -6.49 -10.70 18.79
C ASP A 123 -5.65 -9.54 19.33
N GLY A 124 -5.51 -8.49 18.54
CA GLY A 124 -4.77 -7.29 18.88
C GLY A 124 -5.54 -6.26 19.71
N ALA A 125 -6.87 -6.33 19.74
CA ALA A 125 -7.68 -5.35 20.46
C ALA A 125 -7.52 -5.46 21.99
N LEU A 126 -7.74 -4.34 22.68
CA LEU A 126 -7.66 -4.32 24.14
C LEU A 126 -8.62 -5.35 24.76
N PRO A 127 -8.24 -6.04 25.85
CA PRO A 127 -9.04 -7.13 26.42
C PRO A 127 -10.51 -6.76 26.72
N TYR A 128 -10.77 -5.56 27.22
CA TYR A 128 -12.13 -5.12 27.52
C TYR A 128 -13.00 -4.91 26.27
N LEU A 129 -12.39 -4.62 25.11
CA LEU A 129 -13.12 -4.46 23.86
C LEU A 129 -13.56 -5.81 23.31
N ARG A 130 -12.68 -6.81 23.39
CA ARG A 130 -13.03 -8.19 23.01
C ARG A 130 -14.21 -8.72 23.83
N LEU A 131 -14.24 -8.44 25.13
CA LEU A 131 -15.37 -8.77 25.98
C LEU A 131 -16.65 -8.06 25.53
N LYS A 132 -16.59 -6.74 25.28
CA LYS A 132 -17.75 -5.98 24.78
C LYS A 132 -18.24 -6.46 23.42
N TRP A 133 -17.33 -6.85 22.53
CA TRP A 133 -17.69 -7.40 21.24
C TRP A 133 -18.38 -8.75 21.38
N ALA A 134 -17.86 -9.63 22.23
CA ALA A 134 -18.48 -10.92 22.53
C ALA A 134 -19.87 -10.74 23.17
N ASP A 135 -20.02 -9.82 24.12
CA ASP A 135 -21.31 -9.48 24.75
C ASP A 135 -22.33 -8.95 23.74
N ALA A 136 -21.86 -8.25 22.70
CA ALA A 136 -22.68 -7.77 21.59
C ALA A 136 -22.94 -8.84 20.51
N GLY A 137 -22.42 -10.06 20.68
CA GLY A 137 -22.60 -11.18 19.75
C GLY A 137 -21.67 -11.15 18.53
N PHE A 138 -20.61 -10.33 18.55
CA PHE A 138 -19.58 -10.35 17.51
C PHE A 138 -18.57 -11.47 17.76
N ASP A 139 -18.02 -11.99 16.67
CA ASP A 139 -17.05 -13.07 16.66
C ASP A 139 -16.13 -12.94 15.43
N PHE A 140 -14.85 -13.30 15.58
CA PHE A 140 -13.84 -13.09 14.55
C PHE A 140 -14.04 -13.98 13.30
N GLU A 141 -14.69 -15.15 13.43
CA GLU A 141 -14.95 -16.04 12.30
C GLU A 141 -16.11 -15.54 11.44
N THR A 142 -17.10 -14.90 12.08
CA THR A 142 -18.36 -14.54 11.43
C THR A 142 -18.46 -13.05 11.09
N SER A 143 -17.95 -12.17 11.95
CA SER A 143 -18.11 -10.70 11.85
C SER A 143 -17.14 -10.08 10.84
N SER A 144 -17.47 -8.91 10.31
CA SER A 144 -16.60 -8.13 9.41
C SER A 144 -15.86 -7.03 10.17
N LEU A 145 -14.75 -6.54 9.60
CA LEU A 145 -14.03 -5.38 10.15
C LEU A 145 -14.90 -4.12 10.31
N SER A 146 -15.92 -3.95 9.47
CA SER A 146 -16.84 -2.82 9.55
C SER A 146 -17.86 -2.94 10.69
N ALA A 147 -18.07 -4.15 11.21
CA ALA A 147 -18.99 -4.41 12.31
C ALA A 147 -18.32 -4.23 13.70
N LEU A 148 -16.98 -4.35 13.75
CA LEU A 148 -16.14 -4.18 14.95
C LEU A 148 -15.84 -2.70 15.24
#